data_AF-A0A924HXH4-F1
#
_entry.id   AF-A0A924HXH4-F1
#
_cell.length_a   1.000
_cell.length_b   1.000
_cell.length_c   1.000
_cell.angle_alpha   90.00
_cell.angle_beta   90.00
_cell.angle_gamma   90.00
#
_symmetry.space_group_name_H-M   'P 1'
#
loop_
_entity.id
_entity.type
_entity.pdbx_description
1 polymer ?
#
loop_
_entity_poly.entity_id
_entity_poly.type
_entity_poly.pdbx_seq_one_letter_code
_entity_poly.pdbx_strand_id
1 'polypeptide(L)'
;MAGSRQEVRHNVLERLEPGVTIKGGSFGELRDQLGIAREDVSNTQFSKAVRSLHYHHDQITYGREWSGEPGEQTKGHYISLR
;
A
#
# COMPACT_ATOMS: atom_id res chain seq x y z
N MET A 1 -19.25 5.26 -4.25
CA MET A 1 -18.67 6.58 -4.60
C MET A 1 -17.17 6.46 -4.47
N ALA A 2 -16.39 6.89 -5.46
CA ALA A 2 -14.93 6.87 -5.37
C ALA A 2 -14.44 8.15 -4.65
N GLY A 3 -13.75 8.01 -3.52
CA GLY A 3 -13.17 9.15 -2.80
C GLY A 3 -12.14 9.91 -3.66
N SER A 4 -11.95 11.20 -3.36
CA SER A 4 -10.95 12.05 -4.01
C SER A 4 -9.53 11.54 -3.78
N ARG A 5 -8.57 11.97 -4.60
CA ARG A 5 -7.16 11.54 -4.47
C ARG A 5 -6.58 11.86 -3.09
N GLN A 6 -6.99 12.98 -2.50
CA GLN A 6 -6.54 13.40 -1.16
C GLN A 6 -7.15 12.51 -0.09
N GLU A 7 -8.46 12.22 -0.16
CA GLU A 7 -9.14 11.33 0.78
C GLU A 7 -8.53 9.92 0.75
N VAL A 8 -8.25 9.36 -0.44
CA VAL A 8 -7.63 8.04 -0.53
C VAL A 8 -6.25 8.01 0.14
N ARG A 9 -5.43 9.04 -0.04
CA ARG A 9 -4.11 9.13 0.63
C ARG A 9 -4.26 9.24 2.15
N HIS A 10 -5.17 10.10 2.62
CA HIS A 10 -5.43 10.26 4.05
C HIS A 10 -5.87 8.94 4.67
N ASN A 11 -6.78 8.24 4.00
CA ASN A 11 -7.31 6.96 4.44
C ASN A 11 -6.24 5.85 4.53
N VAL A 12 -5.23 5.88 3.64
CA VAL A 12 -4.07 4.97 3.74
C VAL A 12 -3.21 5.32 4.96
N LEU A 13 -2.97 6.60 5.23
CA LEU A 13 -2.14 7.04 6.35
C LEU A 13 -2.78 6.77 7.70
N GLU A 14 -4.09 6.98 7.84
CA GLU A 14 -4.84 6.74 9.09
C GLU A 14 -4.81 5.28 9.54
N ARG A 15 -4.53 4.35 8.62
CA ARG A 15 -4.58 2.90 8.87
C ARG A 15 -3.22 2.26 9.01
N LEU A 16 -2.17 2.97 8.60
CA LEU A 16 -0.82 2.50 8.85
C LEU A 16 -0.46 2.81 10.30
N GLU A 17 0.06 1.82 11.00
CA GLU A 17 0.57 2.00 12.35
C GLU A 17 2.05 2.43 12.32
N PRO A 18 2.46 3.41 13.15
CA PRO A 18 3.85 3.82 13.24
C PRO A 18 4.76 2.64 13.64
N GLY A 19 5.87 2.46 12.90
CA GLY A 19 6.82 1.37 13.12
C GLY A 19 6.39 0.00 12.59
N VAL A 20 5.19 -0.14 12.04
CA VAL A 20 4.70 -1.40 11.44
C VAL A 20 4.97 -1.41 9.94
N THR A 21 5.50 -2.53 9.45
CA THR A 21 5.66 -2.79 8.00
C THR A 21 4.67 -3.86 7.56
N ILE A 22 3.83 -3.50 6.58
CA ILE A 22 2.83 -4.40 6.01
C ILE A 22 3.38 -4.96 4.69
N LYS A 23 3.24 -6.27 4.49
CA LYS A 23 3.75 -6.98 3.31
C LYS A 23 2.62 -7.72 2.59
N GLY A 24 2.66 -7.76 1.27
CA GLY A 24 1.68 -8.50 0.47
C GLY A 24 2.17 -8.76 -0.96
N GLY A 25 1.70 -9.84 -1.57
CA GLY A 25 2.00 -10.20 -2.96
C GLY A 25 1.35 -9.28 -3.99
N SER A 26 0.39 -8.44 -3.58
CA SER A 26 -0.23 -7.44 -4.45
C SER A 26 -0.67 -6.18 -3.69
N PHE A 27 -0.94 -5.09 -4.44
CA PHE A 27 -1.58 -3.90 -3.87
C PHE A 27 -2.99 -4.18 -3.33
N GLY A 28 -3.71 -5.17 -3.88
CA GLY A 28 -5.03 -5.55 -3.36
C GLY A 28 -4.91 -6.15 -1.97
N GLU A 29 -3.94 -7.04 -1.78
CA GLU A 29 -3.66 -7.67 -0.49
C GLU A 29 -3.21 -6.65 0.55
N LEU A 30 -2.33 -5.71 0.20
CA LEU A 30 -1.94 -4.60 1.09
C LEU A 30 -3.15 -3.73 1.48
N ARG A 31 -4.05 -3.46 0.54
CA ARG A 31 -5.28 -2.70 0.81
C ARG A 31 -6.18 -3.46 1.79
N ASP A 32 -6.35 -4.76 1.56
CA ASP A 32 -7.23 -5.59 2.37
C ASP A 32 -6.66 -5.77 3.80
N GLN A 33 -5.34 -5.87 3.95
CA GLN A 33 -4.65 -5.86 5.25
C GLN A 33 -4.81 -4.54 6.01
N LEU A 34 -4.89 -3.42 5.29
CA LEU A 34 -5.26 -2.12 5.86
C LEU A 34 -6.76 -1.99 6.14
N GLY A 35 -7.58 -3.01 5.90
CA GLY A 35 -9.03 -2.96 6.10
C GLY A 35 -9.74 -1.96 5.19
N ILE A 36 -9.14 -1.58 4.05
CA ILE A 36 -9.76 -0.68 3.07
C ILE A 36 -10.57 -1.52 2.08
N ALA A 37 -11.89 -1.33 2.04
CA ALA A 37 -12.74 -2.09 1.15
C ALA A 37 -12.51 -1.72 -0.32
N ARG A 38 -12.67 -2.70 -1.21
CA ARG A 38 -12.50 -2.51 -2.67
C ARG A 38 -13.49 -1.53 -3.27
N GLU A 39 -14.71 -1.52 -2.74
CA GLU A 39 -15.79 -0.60 -3.14
C GLU A 39 -15.49 0.86 -2.83
N ASP A 40 -14.72 1.14 -1.78
CA ASP A 40 -14.28 2.48 -1.41
C ASP A 40 -13.04 2.91 -2.19
N VAL A 41 -12.07 2.00 -2.29
CA VAL A 41 -10.79 2.24 -2.96
C VAL A 41 -10.40 1.05 -3.83
N SER A 42 -10.47 1.26 -5.15
CA SER A 42 -9.98 0.27 -6.11
C SER A 42 -8.45 0.06 -5.98
N ASN A 43 -7.95 -1.11 -6.41
CA ASN A 43 -6.51 -1.39 -6.44
C ASN A 43 -5.70 -0.32 -7.19
N THR A 44 -6.30 0.27 -8.23
CA THR A 44 -5.68 1.34 -9.02
C THR A 44 -5.59 2.66 -8.23
N GLN A 45 -6.65 3.03 -7.50
CA GLN A 45 -6.60 4.22 -6.64
C GLN A 45 -5.61 4.02 -5.49
N PHE A 46 -5.64 2.86 -4.84
CA PHE A 46 -4.74 2.53 -3.74
C PHE A 46 -3.27 2.55 -4.20
N SER A 47 -2.93 1.89 -5.31
CA SER A 47 -1.55 1.88 -5.83
C SER A 47 -1.06 3.27 -6.23
N LYS A 48 -1.93 4.13 -6.80
CA LYS A 48 -1.60 5.54 -7.07
C LYS A 48 -1.38 6.33 -5.78
N ALA A 49 -2.20 6.10 -4.75
CA ALA A 49 -2.07 6.77 -3.46
C ALA A 49 -0.76 6.39 -2.76
N VAL A 50 -0.44 5.09 -2.66
CA VAL A 50 0.81 4.59 -2.07
C VAL A 50 2.04 5.18 -2.80
N ARG A 51 2.05 5.12 -4.14
CA ARG A 51 3.16 5.72 -4.91
C ARG A 51 3.26 7.22 -4.71
N SER A 52 2.14 7.93 -4.63
CA SER A 52 2.12 9.37 -4.36
C SER A 52 2.66 9.70 -2.97
N LEU A 53 2.24 8.95 -1.95
CA LEU A 53 2.69 9.12 -0.57
C LEU A 53 4.20 8.87 -0.44
N HIS A 54 4.74 7.93 -1.21
CA HIS A 54 6.16 7.62 -1.22
C HIS A 54 7.00 8.62 -2.04
N TYR A 55 6.67 8.84 -3.32
CA TYR A 55 7.53 9.61 -4.23
C TYR A 55 7.31 11.12 -4.20
N HIS A 56 6.16 11.60 -3.73
CA HIS A 56 5.81 13.03 -3.79
C HIS A 56 5.60 13.66 -2.42
N HIS A 57 5.18 12.88 -1.41
CA HIS A 57 4.91 13.41 -0.07
C HIS A 57 5.92 12.95 0.98
N ASP A 58 6.74 11.95 0.67
CA ASP A 58 7.75 11.40 1.58
C ASP A 58 7.20 10.95 2.94
N GLN A 59 5.92 10.52 2.98
CA GLN A 59 5.23 10.13 4.23
C GLN A 59 5.30 8.63 4.52
N ILE A 60 5.53 7.81 3.50
CA ILE A 60 5.63 6.35 3.63
C ILE A 60 6.84 5.84 2.86
N THR A 61 7.35 4.69 3.30
CA THR A 61 8.30 3.90 2.53
C THR A 61 7.52 2.81 1.81
N TYR A 62 7.64 2.77 0.48
CA TYR A 62 7.14 1.69 -0.35
C TYR A 62 8.30 1.00 -1.03
N GLY A 63 8.29 -0.32 -1.06
CA GLY A 63 9.28 -1.10 -1.80
C GLY A 63 8.75 -2.43 -2.30
N ARG A 64 9.66 -3.15 -2.95
CA ARG A 64 9.44 -4.50 -3.43
C ARG A 64 10.53 -5.39 -2.85
N GLU A 65 10.13 -6.51 -2.29
CA GLU A 65 11.04 -7.54 -1.80
C GLU A 65 10.77 -8.84 -2.55
N TRP A 66 11.83 -9.58 -2.82
CA TRP A 66 11.69 -10.93 -3.34
C TRP A 66 11.50 -11.87 -2.17
N SER A 67 10.41 -12.61 -2.17
CA SER A 67 10.14 -13.66 -1.19
C SER A 67 10.09 -15.01 -1.89
N GLY A 68 10.64 -16.04 -1.25
CA GLY A 68 10.65 -17.42 -1.75
C GLY A 68 12.06 -17.95 -2.06
N GLU A 69 12.14 -19.25 -2.33
CA GLU A 69 13.39 -19.92 -2.69
C GLU A 69 13.83 -19.57 -4.12
N PRO A 70 15.12 -19.77 -4.47
CA PRO A 70 15.60 -19.62 -5.85
C PRO A 70 14.80 -20.54 -6.80
N GLY A 71 13.96 -19.95 -7.65
CA GLY A 71 13.04 -20.67 -8.55
C GLY A 71 11.55 -20.35 -8.32
N GLU A 72 11.18 -19.91 -7.11
CA GLU A 72 9.80 -19.53 -6.72
C GLU A 72 9.72 -18.06 -6.29
N GLN A 73 10.68 -17.24 -6.72
CA GLN A 73 10.79 -15.84 -6.33
C GLN A 73 9.54 -15.06 -6.74
N THR A 74 8.72 -14.73 -5.76
CA THR A 74 7.54 -13.89 -5.95
C THR A 74 7.90 -12.47 -5.55
N LYS A 75 7.57 -11.49 -6.41
CA LYS A 75 7.76 -10.07 -6.08
C LYS A 75 6.69 -9.63 -5.08
N GLY A 76 7.05 -9.61 -3.82
CA GLY A 76 6.25 -8.99 -2.76
C GLY A 76 6.34 -7.47 -2.81
N HIS A 77 5.33 -6.83 -2.26
CA HIS A 77 5.27 -5.41 -1.97
C HIS A 77 5.31 -5.20 -0.45
N TYR A 78 5.92 -4.10 -0.02
CA TYR A 78 5.82 -3.66 1.36
C TYR A 78 5.57 -2.17 1.47
N ILE A 79 4.87 -1.76 2.52
CA ILE A 79 4.64 -0.37 2.90
C ILE A 79 4.83 -0.17 4.40
N SER A 80 5.39 0.96 4.80
CA SER A 80 5.48 1.40 6.20
C SER A 80 5.38 2.92 6.29
N LEU A 81 4.88 3.44 7.41
CA LEU A 81 5.04 4.86 7.73
C LEU A 81 6.52 5.20 7.88
N ARG A 82 6.90 6.41 7.47
CA ARG A 82 8.21 6.98 7.78
C ARG A 82 8.26 7.62 9.14
#